data_AF-A0A7G3A3H5-F1
#
_entry.id   AF-A0A7G3A3H5-F1
#
_cell.length_a   1.000
_cell.length_b   1.000
_cell.length_c   1.000
_cell.angle_alpha   90.00
_cell.angle_beta   90.00
_cell.angle_gamma   90.00
#
_symmetry.space_group_name_H-M   'P 1'
#
loop_
_entity.id
_entity.type
_entity.pdbx_description
1 polymer ?
#
loop_
_entity_poly.entity_id
_entity_poly.type
_entity_poly.pdbx_seq_one_letter_code
_entity_poly.pdbx_strand_id
1 'polypeptide(L)'
;MSGDAHKAGAEALTALLNQAFSALGEKEYAAAAGLLTKKLMISAGQTVEVMRALRDAVGKDIFEAQLKSLTAHQARLLARRLDKSVPDIEVSTAGAACAWIRDLMDGKTPDAAAPAPAEAPVAEGPVEEPAAETPADTDADTDTPAEPEAPKKPASSGSYFGRKSFRTGN
;
A
#
# COMPACT_ATOMS: atom_id res chain seq x y z
N MET A 1 -23.50 18.67 24.82
CA MET A 1 -24.42 17.70 24.22
C MET A 1 -23.63 16.67 23.41
N SER A 2 -23.09 15.61 24.03
CA SER A 2 -22.28 14.60 23.31
C SER A 2 -22.29 13.20 23.95
N GLY A 3 -23.35 12.86 24.71
CA GLY A 3 -23.50 11.55 25.35
C GLY A 3 -24.32 10.56 24.51
N ASP A 4 -25.49 10.99 24.04
CA ASP A 4 -26.50 10.08 23.48
C ASP A 4 -26.17 9.55 22.07
N ALA A 5 -25.42 10.31 21.27
CA ALA A 5 -25.00 9.89 19.93
C ALA A 5 -24.12 8.64 19.95
N HIS A 6 -23.29 8.47 20.98
CA HIS A 6 -22.45 7.28 21.15
C HIS A 6 -23.25 6.06 21.62
N LYS A 7 -24.28 6.26 22.46
CA LYS A 7 -25.20 5.18 22.87
C LYS A 7 -25.95 4.61 21.68
N ALA A 8 -26.60 5.47 20.87
CA ALA A 8 -27.34 5.03 19.69
C ALA A 8 -26.46 4.25 18.69
N GLY A 9 -25.21 4.67 18.49
CA GLY A 9 -24.25 3.96 17.62
C GLY A 9 -23.78 2.60 18.18
N ALA A 10 -23.50 2.52 19.48
CA ALA A 10 -23.07 1.27 20.12
C ALA A 10 -24.22 0.25 20.24
N GLU A 11 -25.43 0.72 20.56
CA GLU A 11 -26.65 -0.08 20.59
C GLU A 11 -27.00 -0.60 19.20
N ALA A 12 -26.87 0.21 18.14
CA ALA A 12 -27.05 -0.23 16.76
C ALA A 12 -26.01 -1.29 16.32
N LEU A 13 -24.73 -1.13 16.69
CA LEU A 13 -23.71 -2.14 16.40
C LEU A 13 -24.00 -3.46 17.13
N THR A 14 -24.41 -3.39 18.40
CA THR A 14 -24.80 -4.56 19.20
C THR A 14 -26.03 -5.24 18.63
N ALA A 15 -27.03 -4.47 18.19
CA ALA A 15 -28.22 -4.98 17.52
C ALA A 15 -27.85 -5.71 16.22
N LEU A 16 -26.99 -5.11 15.37
CA LEU A 16 -26.50 -5.75 14.15
C LEU A 16 -25.75 -7.06 14.44
N LEU A 17 -24.86 -7.08 15.44
CA LEU A 17 -24.14 -8.30 15.86
C LEU A 17 -25.08 -9.42 16.31
N ASN A 18 -26.19 -9.07 16.96
CA ASN A 18 -27.23 -10.02 17.36
C ASN A 18 -28.18 -10.40 16.21
N GLN A 19 -28.34 -9.55 15.19
CA GLN A 19 -29.30 -9.72 14.11
C GLN A 19 -28.70 -10.51 12.93
N ALA A 20 -28.52 -11.81 13.17
CA ALA A 20 -28.26 -12.83 12.14
C ALA A 20 -27.04 -12.59 11.23
N PHE A 21 -25.86 -12.43 11.86
CA PHE A 21 -24.59 -12.69 11.17
C PHE A 21 -24.46 -14.14 10.66
N SER A 22 -25.34 -15.06 11.05
CA SER A 22 -25.38 -16.48 10.63
C SER A 22 -25.57 -16.73 9.13
N ALA A 23 -25.85 -15.69 8.33
CA ALA A 23 -25.90 -15.75 6.87
C ALA A 23 -24.60 -15.30 6.18
N LEU A 24 -23.61 -14.79 6.93
CA LEU A 24 -22.31 -14.35 6.42
C LEU A 24 -21.30 -15.49 6.45
N GLY A 25 -20.44 -15.56 5.44
CA GLY A 25 -19.30 -16.47 5.43
C GLY A 25 -18.15 -15.94 6.27
N GLU A 26 -17.22 -16.83 6.64
CA GLU A 26 -16.02 -16.52 7.44
C GLU A 26 -15.20 -15.36 6.83
N LYS A 27 -15.16 -15.28 5.49
CA LYS A 27 -14.52 -14.20 4.74
C LYS A 27 -15.16 -12.83 5.03
N GLU A 28 -16.48 -12.76 5.10
CA GLU A 28 -17.22 -11.53 5.37
C GLU A 28 -17.08 -11.11 6.84
N TYR A 29 -17.06 -12.07 7.77
CA TYR A 29 -16.69 -11.81 9.18
C TYR A 29 -15.28 -11.23 9.30
N ALA A 30 -14.28 -11.83 8.64
CA ALA A 30 -12.90 -11.34 8.65
C ALA A 30 -12.77 -9.94 8.04
N ALA A 31 -13.54 -9.64 6.98
CA ALA A 31 -13.60 -8.30 6.38
C ALA A 31 -14.21 -7.28 7.35
N ALA A 32 -15.32 -7.61 8.03
CA ALA A 32 -15.95 -6.74 9.02
C ALA A 32 -15.03 -6.49 10.23
N ALA A 33 -14.39 -7.54 10.76
CA ALA A 33 -13.40 -7.44 11.83
C ALA A 33 -12.20 -6.56 11.41
N GLY A 34 -11.71 -6.71 10.18
CA GLY A 34 -10.67 -5.86 9.61
C GLY A 34 -11.07 -4.38 9.54
N LEU A 35 -12.29 -4.07 9.07
CA LEU A 35 -12.80 -2.70 9.03
C LEU A 35 -12.89 -2.07 10.43
N LEU A 36 -13.44 -2.80 11.42
CA LEU A 36 -13.52 -2.33 12.80
C LEU A 36 -12.13 -2.11 13.40
N THR A 37 -11.20 -3.05 13.21
CA THR A 37 -9.81 -2.97 13.64
C THR A 37 -9.12 -1.72 13.09
N LYS A 38 -9.25 -1.46 11.78
CA LYS A 38 -8.70 -0.27 11.15
C LYS A 38 -9.30 1.03 11.69
N LYS A 39 -10.60 1.06 12.01
CA LYS A 39 -11.24 2.22 12.64
C LYS A 39 -10.73 2.46 14.05
N LEU A 40 -10.52 1.40 14.84
CA LEU A 40 -9.92 1.48 16.17
C LEU A 40 -8.48 2.01 16.09
N MET A 41 -7.61 1.43 15.25
CA MET A 41 -6.23 1.90 15.03
C MET A 41 -6.10 3.39 14.72
N ILE A 42 -7.08 3.98 14.02
CA ILE A 42 -7.04 5.41 13.61
C ILE A 42 -7.70 6.33 14.66
N SER A 43 -8.46 5.78 15.61
CA SER A 43 -9.16 6.56 16.64
C SER A 43 -8.20 7.34 17.57
N ALA A 44 -8.70 8.41 18.18
CA ALA A 44 -7.99 9.12 19.24
C ALA A 44 -8.21 8.36 20.57
N GLY A 45 -7.12 7.95 21.23
CA GLY A 45 -7.18 7.16 22.48
C GLY A 45 -6.53 5.78 22.41
N GLN A 46 -5.83 5.43 21.32
CA GLN A 46 -5.03 4.19 21.27
C GLN A 46 -3.81 4.28 22.19
N THR A 47 -3.63 3.25 23.02
CA THR A 47 -2.44 2.99 23.85
C THR A 47 -1.82 1.64 23.47
N VAL A 48 -0.64 1.32 23.99
CA VAL A 48 0.05 0.05 23.68
C VAL A 48 -0.77 -1.15 24.16
N GLU A 49 -1.41 -1.02 25.31
CA GLU A 49 -2.27 -2.03 25.93
C GLU A 49 -3.53 -2.27 25.09
N VAL A 50 -4.18 -1.20 24.62
CA VAL A 50 -5.36 -1.30 23.74
C VAL A 50 -4.98 -1.95 22.40
N MET A 51 -3.82 -1.61 21.85
CA MET A 51 -3.32 -2.20 20.61
C MET A 51 -2.94 -3.68 20.77
N ARG A 52 -2.37 -4.09 21.92
CA ARG A 52 -2.14 -5.51 22.28
C ARG A 52 -3.47 -6.26 22.39
N ALA A 53 -4.41 -5.75 23.18
CA ALA A 53 -5.74 -6.36 23.34
C ALA A 53 -6.49 -6.48 22.00
N LEU A 54 -6.36 -5.49 21.10
CA LEU A 54 -6.93 -5.52 19.76
C LEU A 54 -6.28 -6.61 18.88
N ARG A 55 -4.95 -6.76 18.94
CA ARG A 55 -4.23 -7.84 18.24
C ARG A 55 -4.64 -9.22 18.74
N ASP A 56 -4.81 -9.37 20.05
CA ASP A 56 -5.15 -10.65 20.68
C ASP A 56 -6.62 -11.04 20.43
N ALA A 57 -7.54 -10.06 20.39
CA ALA A 57 -8.96 -10.29 20.12
C ALA A 57 -9.29 -10.59 18.65
N VAL A 58 -8.53 -10.01 17.71
CA VAL A 58 -8.81 -10.11 16.26
C VAL A 58 -7.86 -11.10 15.55
N GLY A 59 -6.77 -11.49 16.20
CA GLY A 59 -5.74 -12.36 15.65
C GLY A 59 -4.66 -11.59 14.88
N LYS A 60 -3.43 -12.14 14.94
CA LYS A 60 -2.23 -11.48 14.43
C LYS A 60 -2.31 -11.14 12.94
N ASP A 61 -2.86 -12.03 12.11
CA ASP A 61 -2.84 -11.87 10.65
C ASP A 61 -3.78 -10.77 10.16
N ILE A 62 -5.00 -10.71 10.70
CA ILE A 62 -5.95 -9.63 10.39
C ILE A 62 -5.40 -8.30 10.92
N PHE A 63 -4.86 -8.27 12.15
CA PHE A 63 -4.21 -7.08 12.71
C PHE A 63 -3.05 -6.57 11.82
N GLU A 64 -2.14 -7.45 11.42
CA GLU A 64 -1.01 -7.12 10.54
C GLU A 64 -1.45 -6.64 9.15
N ALA A 65 -2.48 -7.27 8.57
CA ALA A 65 -3.06 -6.83 7.31
C ALA A 65 -3.65 -5.41 7.42
N GLN A 66 -4.37 -5.11 8.51
CA GLN A 66 -4.92 -3.77 8.73
C GLN A 66 -3.84 -2.72 9.01
N LEU A 67 -2.82 -3.06 9.80
CA LEU A 67 -1.67 -2.20 10.09
C LEU A 67 -0.90 -1.84 8.80
N LYS A 68 -0.66 -2.82 7.91
CA LYS A 68 -0.05 -2.59 6.58
C LYS A 68 -0.96 -1.81 5.62
N SER A 69 -2.27 -1.83 5.83
CA SER A 69 -3.24 -1.08 5.01
C SER A 69 -3.41 0.40 5.40
N LEU A 70 -2.75 0.86 6.48
CA LEU A 70 -2.79 2.27 6.90
C LEU A 70 -2.03 3.15 5.91
N THR A 71 -2.52 4.37 5.69
CA THR A 71 -1.76 5.35 4.90
C THR A 71 -0.52 5.82 5.66
N ALA A 72 0.51 6.30 4.96
CA ALA A 72 1.72 6.83 5.59
C ALA A 72 1.44 7.94 6.63
N HIS A 73 0.37 8.72 6.46
CA HIS A 73 -0.06 9.67 7.48
C HIS A 73 -0.66 8.98 8.72
N GLN A 74 -1.52 7.98 8.52
CA GLN A 74 -2.17 7.22 9.60
C GLN A 74 -1.17 6.43 10.44
N ALA A 75 -0.24 5.70 9.80
CA ALA A 75 0.78 4.91 10.49
C ALA A 75 1.69 5.80 11.36
N ARG A 76 2.16 6.93 10.83
CA ARG A 76 2.96 7.92 11.57
C ARG A 76 2.20 8.55 12.73
N LEU A 77 0.94 8.92 12.50
CA LEU A 77 0.10 9.51 13.54
C LEU A 77 -0.20 8.50 14.66
N LEU A 78 -0.34 7.21 14.34
CA LEU A 78 -0.50 6.14 15.32
C LEU A 78 0.79 5.93 16.13
N ALA A 79 1.95 5.81 15.47
CA ALA A 79 3.24 5.68 16.16
C ALA A 79 3.46 6.83 17.17
N ARG A 80 3.24 8.08 16.75
CA ARG A 80 3.34 9.29 17.61
C ARG A 80 2.31 9.40 18.74
N ARG A 81 1.24 8.60 18.70
CA ARG A 81 0.22 8.51 19.76
C ARG A 81 0.57 7.46 20.79
N LEU A 82 1.11 6.33 20.34
CA LEU A 82 1.58 5.25 21.20
C LEU A 82 2.89 5.62 21.91
N ASP A 83 3.75 6.37 21.23
CA ASP A 83 5.01 6.88 21.75
C ASP A 83 5.17 8.36 21.39
N LYS A 84 5.34 9.20 22.42
CA LYS A 84 5.54 10.65 22.23
C LYS A 84 7.00 11.03 21.98
N SER A 85 7.94 10.13 22.29
CA SER A 85 9.39 10.32 22.12
C SER A 85 9.90 9.97 20.72
N VAL A 86 9.10 9.26 19.92
CA VAL A 86 9.51 8.71 18.62
C VAL A 86 10.07 9.79 17.66
N PRO A 87 11.33 9.65 17.21
CA PRO A 87 11.95 10.50 16.19
C PRO A 87 11.23 10.45 14.84
N ASP A 88 11.04 11.63 14.22
CA ASP A 88 10.45 11.81 12.89
C ASP A 88 11.11 10.97 11.79
N ILE A 89 12.42 10.73 11.92
CA ILE A 89 13.23 9.98 10.95
C ILE A 89 12.96 8.47 11.00
N GLU A 90 12.78 7.91 12.19
CA GLU A 90 12.52 6.47 12.41
C GLU A 90 11.10 6.07 12.00
N VAL A 91 10.17 7.03 11.98
CA VAL A 91 8.83 6.86 11.41
C VAL A 91 8.65 7.55 10.06
N SER A 92 9.72 7.90 9.36
CA SER A 92 9.66 8.66 8.10
C SER A 92 8.77 8.01 7.03
N THR A 93 8.77 6.68 6.94
CA THR A 93 7.96 5.88 6.00
C THR A 93 6.83 5.12 6.70
N ALA A 94 5.81 4.70 5.93
CA ALA A 94 4.73 3.86 6.45
C ALA A 94 5.25 2.51 7.00
N GLY A 95 6.21 1.90 6.31
CA GLY A 95 6.81 0.63 6.71
C GLY A 95 7.56 0.74 8.04
N ALA A 96 8.37 1.78 8.20
CA ALA A 96 9.13 2.03 9.43
C ALA A 96 8.21 2.41 10.60
N ALA A 97 7.20 3.24 10.37
CA ALA A 97 6.17 3.52 11.38
C ALA A 97 5.43 2.25 11.84
N CYS A 98 5.07 1.34 10.91
CA CYS A 98 4.46 0.06 11.28
C CYS A 98 5.44 -0.90 11.95
N ALA A 99 6.75 -0.85 11.67
CA ALA A 99 7.77 -1.60 12.39
C ALA A 99 7.88 -1.11 13.84
N TRP A 100 8.05 0.20 14.05
CA TRP A 100 8.07 0.83 15.37
C TRP A 100 6.87 0.41 16.23
N ILE A 101 5.67 0.43 15.66
CA ILE A 101 4.44 0.01 16.35
C ILE A 101 4.50 -1.47 16.79
N ARG A 102 5.06 -2.38 15.97
CA ARG A 102 5.24 -3.79 16.36
C ARG A 102 6.26 -3.93 17.48
N ASP A 103 7.43 -3.34 17.31
CA ASP A 103 8.55 -3.50 18.24
C ASP A 103 8.15 -2.96 19.64
N LEU A 104 7.50 -1.79 19.67
CA LEU A 104 6.87 -1.20 20.85
C LEU A 104 5.77 -2.11 21.44
N MET A 105 4.90 -2.69 20.61
CA MET A 105 3.90 -3.67 21.04
C MET A 105 4.50 -4.98 21.55
N ASP A 106 5.72 -5.36 21.15
CA ASP A 106 6.41 -6.56 21.63
C ASP A 106 7.40 -6.26 22.77
N GLY A 107 7.46 -4.99 23.23
CA GLY A 107 8.29 -4.56 24.35
C GLY A 107 9.75 -4.31 23.98
N LYS A 108 10.08 -4.31 22.69
CA LYS A 108 11.34 -3.81 22.14
C LYS A 108 11.12 -2.36 21.71
N THR A 109 11.21 -1.41 22.63
CA THR A 109 11.51 -0.04 22.20
C THR A 109 12.90 -0.08 21.55
N PRO A 110 13.07 0.35 20.29
CA PRO A 110 14.38 0.66 19.79
C PRO A 110 14.90 1.83 20.62
N ASP A 111 15.91 1.57 21.45
CA ASP A 111 16.81 2.65 21.84
C ASP A 111 17.42 3.20 20.53
N ALA A 112 17.48 4.52 20.38
CA ALA A 112 17.78 5.21 19.11
C ALA A 112 19.26 5.11 18.68
N ALA A 113 19.89 3.99 19.03
CA ALA A 113 21.30 3.64 18.88
C ALA A 113 21.51 2.24 18.27
N ALA A 114 20.47 1.65 17.64
CA ALA A 114 20.67 0.53 16.72
C ALA A 114 21.09 1.09 15.34
N PRO A 115 22.31 0.83 14.85
CA PRO A 115 22.74 1.34 13.56
C PRO A 115 21.87 0.73 12.45
N ALA A 116 21.52 1.54 11.45
CA ALA A 116 20.86 1.07 10.24
C ALA A 116 21.65 -0.12 9.65
N PRO A 117 20.97 -1.18 9.15
CA PRO A 117 21.66 -2.24 8.42
C PRO A 117 22.39 -1.58 7.23
N ALA A 118 23.71 -1.76 7.21
CA ALA A 118 24.59 -0.97 6.37
C ALA A 118 24.17 -0.99 4.89
N GLU A 119 24.11 0.19 4.29
CA GLU A 119 24.03 0.33 2.84
C GLU A 119 25.21 -0.42 2.23
N ALA A 120 24.93 -1.45 1.43
CA ALA A 120 25.96 -2.11 0.64
C ALA A 120 26.55 -1.07 -0.33
N PRO A 121 27.88 -0.90 -0.38
CA PRO A 121 28.48 0.26 -1.01
C PRO A 121 28.25 0.25 -2.52
N VAL A 122 27.90 1.42 -3.05
CA VAL A 122 27.94 1.70 -4.48
C VAL A 122 29.40 1.62 -4.93
N ALA A 123 29.75 0.59 -5.70
CA ALA A 123 31.05 0.50 -6.35
C ALA A 123 30.97 1.19 -7.72
N GLU A 124 31.55 2.39 -7.85
CA GLU A 124 31.67 3.07 -9.13
C GLU A 124 32.84 2.51 -9.97
N GLY A 125 32.53 2.14 -11.21
CA GLY A 125 33.47 2.07 -12.33
C GLY A 125 34.02 0.68 -12.69
N PRO A 126 34.45 0.47 -13.95
CA PRO A 126 34.62 1.47 -15.02
C PRO A 126 33.64 1.32 -16.22
N VAL A 127 33.74 2.28 -17.13
CA VAL A 127 33.04 2.35 -18.43
C VAL A 127 33.50 1.25 -19.39
N GLU A 128 32.58 0.60 -20.09
CA GLU A 128 32.83 0.06 -21.43
C GLU A 128 31.56 0.11 -22.31
N GLU A 129 31.74 0.37 -23.60
CA GLU A 129 30.69 0.58 -24.61
C GLU A 129 30.12 -0.76 -25.17
N PRO A 130 28.97 -0.75 -25.88
CA PRO A 130 28.09 -1.91 -25.92
C PRO A 130 28.52 -3.01 -26.91
N ALA A 131 28.55 -4.26 -26.43
CA ALA A 131 28.70 -5.45 -27.26
C ALA A 131 27.33 -5.98 -27.74
N ALA A 132 27.24 -6.15 -29.05
CA ALA A 132 26.09 -6.59 -29.84
C ALA A 132 25.14 -7.62 -29.20
N GLU A 133 23.84 -7.31 -29.18
CA GLU A 133 22.80 -8.33 -29.21
C GLU A 133 22.81 -9.02 -30.59
N THR A 134 22.84 -10.35 -30.62
CA THR A 134 22.47 -11.14 -31.80
C THR A 134 21.80 -12.43 -31.31
N PRO A 135 20.64 -12.81 -31.87
CA PRO A 135 19.71 -13.71 -31.19
C PRO A 135 19.99 -15.18 -31.48
N ALA A 136 19.48 -16.04 -30.61
CA ALA A 136 19.30 -17.45 -30.90
C ALA A 136 17.97 -17.93 -30.33
N ASP A 137 16.97 -18.14 -31.19
CA ASP A 137 16.03 -19.24 -30.95
C ASP A 137 15.39 -19.76 -32.26
N THR A 138 15.89 -20.93 -32.65
CA THR A 138 15.21 -22.05 -33.33
C THR A 138 14.68 -21.90 -34.78
N ASP A 139 15.30 -22.68 -35.67
CA ASP A 139 14.92 -22.96 -37.07
C ASP A 139 13.58 -23.73 -37.24
N ALA A 140 12.88 -23.49 -38.36
CA ALA A 140 12.26 -24.54 -39.18
C ALA A 140 11.87 -24.00 -40.57
N ASP A 141 12.49 -24.57 -41.62
CA ASP A 141 12.30 -24.26 -43.03
C ASP A 141 10.99 -24.84 -43.61
N THR A 142 10.35 -24.16 -44.60
CA THR A 142 10.13 -24.70 -45.98
C THR A 142 9.20 -23.83 -46.87
N ASP A 143 9.68 -23.58 -48.11
CA ASP A 143 9.00 -23.39 -49.41
C ASP A 143 8.01 -22.23 -49.71
N THR A 144 8.20 -21.59 -50.89
CA THR A 144 7.56 -20.33 -51.39
C THR A 144 8.08 -20.04 -52.83
N PRO A 145 7.44 -19.27 -53.77
CA PRO A 145 6.21 -18.44 -53.73
C PRO A 145 5.15 -18.72 -54.85
N ALA A 146 3.99 -18.03 -54.83
CA ALA A 146 3.28 -17.56 -56.04
C ALA A 146 2.29 -16.38 -55.79
N GLU A 147 2.42 -15.30 -56.57
CA GLU A 147 1.56 -14.09 -56.67
C GLU A 147 0.77 -14.16 -58.04
N PRO A 148 0.33 -13.08 -58.78
CA PRO A 148 0.20 -11.62 -58.54
C PRO A 148 -1.25 -11.08 -58.85
N GLU A 149 -1.66 -9.80 -58.81
CA GLU A 149 -1.18 -8.53 -58.22
C GLU A 149 -2.44 -7.73 -57.77
N ALA A 150 -2.33 -6.87 -56.73
CA ALA A 150 -2.78 -5.45 -56.80
C ALA A 150 -4.26 -4.98 -56.64
N PRO A 151 -4.50 -3.67 -56.29
CA PRO A 151 -3.57 -2.52 -56.40
C PRO A 151 -3.37 -1.55 -55.21
N LYS A 152 -2.08 -1.38 -54.86
CA LYS A 152 -1.29 -0.11 -54.81
C LYS A 152 -1.77 1.13 -54.00
N LYS A 153 -1.07 1.31 -52.85
CA LYS A 153 -0.27 2.51 -52.41
C LYS A 153 -0.98 3.83 -52.00
N PRO A 154 -0.27 4.77 -51.31
CA PRO A 154 1.01 4.66 -50.57
C PRO A 154 0.96 5.19 -49.10
N ALA A 155 1.99 4.86 -48.30
CA ALA A 155 2.25 5.50 -47.02
C ALA A 155 3.14 6.76 -47.14
N SER A 156 2.74 7.85 -46.49
CA SER A 156 3.48 9.11 -46.25
C SER A 156 2.50 10.09 -45.57
N SER A 157 2.83 10.94 -44.60
CA SER A 157 4.03 11.10 -43.76
C SER A 157 3.60 11.87 -42.50
N GLY A 158 4.31 11.73 -41.38
CA GLY A 158 3.95 12.47 -40.17
C GLY A 158 4.31 13.95 -40.28
N SER A 159 3.34 14.86 -40.11
CA SER A 159 3.59 16.24 -39.67
C SER A 159 2.33 17.03 -39.28
N TYR A 160 2.40 17.62 -38.09
CA TYR A 160 2.11 19.04 -37.86
C TYR A 160 0.66 19.55 -38.00
N PHE A 161 -0.15 19.36 -36.95
CA PHE A 161 -1.12 20.40 -36.53
C PHE A 161 -0.94 20.74 -35.05
N GLY A 162 0.11 21.53 -34.78
CA GLY A 162 0.27 22.21 -33.49
C GLY A 162 -0.54 23.51 -33.41
N ARG A 163 -0.64 24.03 -32.18
CA ARG A 163 -1.20 25.35 -31.77
C ARG A 163 -2.73 25.50 -31.75
N LYS A 164 -3.26 25.18 -30.56
CA LYS A 164 -4.02 26.12 -29.71
C LYS A 164 -4.72 27.27 -30.45
N SER A 165 -5.97 27.05 -30.85
CA SER A 165 -6.88 28.09 -31.29
C SER A 165 -7.35 28.94 -30.09
N PHE A 166 -6.53 29.91 -29.68
CA PHE A 166 -7.01 31.01 -28.84
C PHE A 166 -8.06 31.80 -29.63
N ARG A 167 -9.34 31.70 -29.23
CA ARG A 167 -10.44 32.47 -29.80
C ARG A 167 -10.94 33.50 -28.80
N THR A 168 -10.12 34.52 -28.56
CA THR A 168 -10.55 35.79 -27.97
C THR A 168 -11.07 36.70 -29.08
N GLY A 169 -12.29 37.22 -28.94
CA GLY A 169 -12.85 38.17 -29.90
C GLY A 169 -14.17 38.76 -29.42
N ASN A 170 -14.10 40.04 -29.00
CA ASN A 170 -15.16 41.03 -28.76
C ASN A 170 -16.58 40.53 -28.42
#